data_AF-A0A2V8P491-F1
#
_entry.id   AF-A0A2V8P491-F1
#
_cell.length_a   1.000
_cell.length_b   1.000
_cell.length_c   1.000
_cell.angle_alpha   90.00
_cell.angle_beta   90.00
_cell.angle_gamma   90.00
#
_symmetry.space_group_name_H-M   'P 1'
#
loop_
_entity.id
_entity.type
_entity.pdbx_description
1 polymer ?
#
loop_
_entity_poly.entity_id
_entity_poly.type
_entity_poly.pdbx_seq_one_letter_code
_entity_poly.pdbx_strand_id
1 'polypeptide(L)'
;GLSNFDVRHNAIINVLYELPFGKSLRGVSGQLLSGWQIGGIGTFAAGVPFTVENSANRSQNQATGSNFSDRPNLVTGASNNPTHGVSAGCTFGTGTSAITVAAGTLVGTPSHWFDPCAFVPQPLGTFGNLGRNTLIGPGRSTIDFLVNKHFRISEKRELQFRTEVYNILNHPNFEAPNINFRRIFDGSGNLLPTFGQLTNTTSTSRQIQFGLKFIF
;
A
#
# COMPACT_ATOMS: atom_id res chain seq x y z
N GLY A 1 20.73 -2.34 5.53
CA GLY A 1 19.42 -2.21 4.89
C GLY A 1 18.34 -2.33 5.93
N LEU A 2 17.16 -1.77 5.70
CA LEU A 2 16.06 -1.81 6.67
C LEU A 2 15.54 -3.25 6.87
N SER A 3 14.93 -3.51 8.03
CA SER A 3 14.24 -4.78 8.29
C SER A 3 13.06 -4.94 7.32
N ASN A 4 12.67 -6.18 6.98
CA ASN A 4 11.44 -6.41 6.18
C ASN A 4 10.17 -5.92 6.88
N PHE A 5 10.22 -5.74 8.20
CA PHE A 5 9.11 -5.31 9.04
C PHE A 5 9.25 -3.85 9.49
N ASP A 6 10.18 -3.09 8.90
CA ASP A 6 10.34 -1.69 9.23
C ASP A 6 9.12 -0.90 8.73
N VAL A 7 8.36 -0.34 9.65
CA VAL A 7 7.23 0.55 9.36
C VAL A 7 7.48 1.84 10.12
N ARG A 8 7.96 2.86 9.39
CA ARG A 8 8.47 4.08 10.00
C ARG A 8 7.43 4.90 10.77
N HIS A 9 6.19 4.89 10.30
CA HIS A 9 5.08 5.58 10.94
C HIS A 9 3.89 4.63 10.98
N ASN A 10 3.27 4.48 12.14
CA ASN A 10 2.07 3.67 12.32
C ASN A 10 1.17 4.34 13.36
N ALA A 11 -0.07 4.62 12.98
CA ALA A 11 -1.06 5.27 13.83
C ALA A 11 -2.42 4.57 13.67
N ILE A 12 -3.02 4.21 14.80
CA ILE A 12 -4.38 3.67 14.88
C ILE A 12 -5.19 4.61 15.77
N ILE A 13 -6.26 5.16 15.22
CA ILE A 13 -7.12 6.14 15.90
C ILE A 13 -8.53 5.54 16.00
N ASN A 14 -9.04 5.43 17.22
CA ASN A 14 -10.37 4.89 17.48
C ASN A 14 -11.25 6.00 18.05
N VAL A 15 -12.45 6.17 17.49
CA VAL A 15 -13.43 7.15 17.95
C VAL A 15 -14.76 6.43 18.15
N LEU A 16 -15.43 6.73 19.26
CA LEU A 16 -16.80 6.30 19.56
C LEU A 16 -17.55 7.48 20.15
N TYR A 17 -18.73 7.78 19.61
CA TYR A 17 -19.53 8.91 20.04
C TYR A 17 -21.01 8.56 20.06
N GLU A 18 -21.64 8.73 21.22
CA GLU A 18 -23.09 8.63 21.37
C GLU A 18 -23.74 9.97 21.01
N LEU A 19 -24.66 9.94 20.05
CA LEU A 19 -25.30 11.16 19.59
C LEU A 19 -26.28 11.69 20.65
N PRO A 20 -26.20 12.97 21.03
CA PRO A 20 -26.95 13.51 22.18
C PRO A 20 -28.40 13.90 21.86
N PHE A 21 -28.86 13.75 20.61
CA PHE A 21 -30.19 14.18 20.19
C PHE A 21 -31.29 13.14 20.46
N GLY A 22 -32.55 13.60 20.49
CA GLY A 22 -33.73 12.74 20.63
C GLY A 22 -34.03 12.22 22.04
N LYS A 23 -33.15 12.45 23.03
CA LYS A 23 -33.30 11.93 24.41
C LYS A 23 -34.51 12.49 25.17
N SER A 24 -34.95 13.71 24.84
CA SER A 24 -36.11 14.38 25.46
C SER A 24 -37.43 14.18 24.69
N LEU A 25 -37.38 13.60 23.48
CA LEU A 25 -38.55 13.38 22.64
C LEU A 25 -39.32 12.14 23.12
N ARG A 26 -40.65 12.16 23.00
CA ARG A 26 -41.54 11.06 23.42
C ARG A 26 -42.17 10.37 22.20
N GLY A 27 -42.62 9.13 22.38
CA GLY A 27 -43.26 8.35 21.34
C GLY A 27 -42.32 7.98 20.19
N VAL A 28 -42.89 7.82 18.99
CA VAL A 28 -42.17 7.31 17.81
C VAL A 28 -40.98 8.20 17.42
N SER A 29 -41.11 9.52 17.54
CA SER A 29 -40.02 10.45 17.23
C SER A 29 -38.82 10.30 18.17
N GLY A 30 -39.06 10.07 19.46
CA GLY A 30 -38.01 9.75 20.43
C GLY A 30 -37.33 8.42 20.14
N GLN A 31 -38.09 7.41 19.75
CA GLN A 31 -37.55 6.09 19.43
C GLN A 31 -36.72 6.09 18.13
N LEU A 32 -37.13 6.87 17.12
CA LEU A 32 -36.38 7.01 15.85
C LEU A 32 -35.14 7.90 15.98
N LEU A 33 -35.16 8.93 16.82
CA LEU A 33 -34.07 9.92 16.91
C LEU A 33 -33.08 9.66 18.05
N SER A 34 -33.42 8.93 19.11
CA SER A 34 -32.49 8.66 20.23
C SER A 34 -31.67 7.38 20.05
N GLY A 35 -30.60 7.17 20.83
CA GLY A 35 -29.89 5.88 20.86
C GLY A 35 -29.03 5.58 19.62
N TRP A 36 -28.66 6.61 18.85
CA TRP A 36 -27.64 6.49 17.82
C TRP A 36 -26.25 6.61 18.42
N GLN A 37 -25.35 5.76 17.97
CA GLN A 37 -23.93 5.80 18.27
C GLN A 37 -23.17 5.65 16.96
N ILE A 38 -22.14 6.47 16.78
CA ILE A 38 -21.24 6.37 15.64
C ILE A 38 -19.85 6.03 16.14
N GLY A 39 -19.11 5.28 15.34
CA GLY A 39 -17.72 4.94 15.63
C GLY A 39 -16.89 4.89 14.36
N GLY A 40 -15.58 4.96 14.54
CA GLY A 40 -14.65 4.80 13.44
C GLY A 40 -13.27 4.39 13.89
N ILE A 41 -12.57 3.68 13.01
CA ILE A 41 -11.19 3.24 13.19
C ILE A 41 -10.40 3.74 11.98
N GLY A 42 -9.46 4.65 12.22
CA GLY A 42 -8.47 5.07 11.24
C GLY A 42 -7.17 4.30 11.43
N THR A 43 -6.68 3.64 10.39
CA THR A 43 -5.37 2.97 10.38
C THR A 43 -4.49 3.60 9.31
N PHE A 44 -3.39 4.22 9.74
CA PHE A 44 -2.44 4.92 8.88
C PHE A 44 -1.03 4.38 9.13
N ALA A 45 -0.45 3.74 8.13
CA ALA A 45 0.87 3.15 8.21
C ALA A 45 1.72 3.52 6.99
N ALA A 46 2.99 3.81 7.21
CA ALA A 46 3.98 3.90 6.14
C ALA A 46 4.15 2.52 5.48
N GLY A 47 4.65 2.51 4.23
CA GLY A 47 4.94 1.26 3.54
C GLY A 47 6.13 0.53 4.14
N VAL A 48 6.19 -0.78 3.89
CA VAL A 48 7.34 -1.62 4.23
C VAL A 48 8.44 -1.49 3.18
N PRO A 49 9.71 -1.64 3.57
CA PRO A 49 10.80 -1.55 2.62
C PRO A 49 10.92 -2.81 1.77
N PHE A 50 11.36 -2.64 0.53
CA PHE A 50 11.65 -3.72 -0.41
C PHE A 50 12.97 -3.48 -1.15
N THR A 51 13.45 -4.52 -1.81
CA THR A 51 14.69 -4.48 -2.59
C THR A 51 14.35 -4.62 -4.06
N VAL A 52 14.89 -3.73 -4.90
CA VAL A 52 14.88 -3.95 -6.35
C VAL A 52 16.03 -4.89 -6.73
N GLU A 53 15.74 -5.77 -7.67
CA GLU A 53 16.60 -6.90 -8.02
C GLU A 53 16.73 -6.98 -9.55
N ASN A 54 17.76 -7.64 -10.05
CA ASN A 54 17.81 -8.06 -11.44
C ASN A 54 17.05 -9.39 -11.58
N SER A 55 16.53 -9.68 -12.75
CA SER A 55 15.88 -10.96 -13.02
C SER A 55 16.85 -12.11 -13.28
N ALA A 56 18.17 -11.88 -13.13
CA ALA A 56 19.22 -12.83 -13.44
C ALA A 56 20.39 -12.78 -12.44
N ASN A 57 21.16 -13.87 -12.42
CA ASN A 57 22.43 -14.00 -11.69
C ASN A 57 23.57 -13.41 -12.53
N ARG A 58 23.75 -12.10 -12.45
CA ARG A 58 24.82 -11.39 -13.18
C ARG A 58 26.17 -11.52 -12.46
N SER A 59 26.17 -11.79 -11.16
CA SER A 59 27.37 -12.03 -10.36
C SER A 59 28.04 -13.36 -10.69
N GLN A 60 27.34 -14.29 -11.35
CA GLN A 60 27.82 -15.62 -11.74
C GLN A 60 28.31 -16.45 -10.55
N ASN A 61 27.77 -16.20 -9.36
CA ASN A 61 28.13 -16.90 -8.12
C ASN A 61 27.53 -18.33 -8.00
N GLN A 62 27.00 -18.87 -9.11
CA GLN A 62 26.30 -20.16 -9.19
C GLN A 62 25.10 -20.33 -8.24
N ALA A 63 24.52 -19.24 -7.72
CA ALA A 63 23.28 -19.31 -6.97
C ALA A 63 22.15 -19.88 -7.84
N THR A 64 21.47 -20.91 -7.31
CA THR A 64 20.34 -21.61 -7.93
C THR A 64 19.05 -21.37 -7.13
N GLY A 65 17.91 -21.80 -7.67
CA GLY A 65 16.61 -21.65 -7.01
C GLY A 65 16.15 -20.20 -6.93
N SER A 66 15.51 -19.79 -5.84
CA SER A 66 14.93 -18.45 -5.63
C SER A 66 15.95 -17.35 -5.25
N ASN A 67 17.23 -17.70 -5.04
CA ASN A 67 18.28 -16.78 -4.56
C ASN A 67 19.23 -16.28 -5.65
N PHE A 68 18.86 -16.44 -6.93
CA PHE A 68 19.71 -16.09 -8.07
C PHE A 68 19.61 -14.63 -8.50
N SER A 69 18.70 -13.85 -7.92
CA SER A 69 18.47 -12.45 -8.30
C SER A 69 19.45 -11.53 -7.55
N ASP A 70 20.36 -10.91 -8.29
CA ASP A 70 21.31 -9.93 -7.74
C ASP A 70 20.69 -8.55 -7.63
N ARG A 71 21.18 -7.70 -6.72
CA ARG A 71 20.82 -6.27 -6.70
C ARG A 71 21.57 -5.50 -7.79
N PRO A 72 20.99 -4.41 -8.35
CA PRO A 72 21.70 -3.52 -9.27
C PRO A 72 22.70 -2.62 -8.53
N ASN A 73 23.41 -1.78 -9.30
CA ASN A 73 24.15 -0.65 -8.76
C ASN A 73 23.25 0.59 -8.65
N LEU A 74 23.43 1.37 -7.59
CA LEU A 74 22.89 2.72 -7.46
C LEU A 74 23.78 3.70 -8.23
N VAL A 75 23.16 4.57 -9.03
CA VAL A 75 23.84 5.68 -9.71
C VAL A 75 24.40 6.63 -8.67
N THR A 76 25.62 7.12 -8.88
CA THR A 76 26.27 8.05 -7.95
C THR A 76 25.44 9.33 -7.83
N GLY A 77 25.10 9.73 -6.60
CA GLY A 77 24.27 10.90 -6.32
C GLY A 77 22.76 10.68 -6.48
N ALA A 78 22.31 9.52 -6.96
CA ALA A 78 20.89 9.20 -7.03
C ALA A 78 20.31 8.83 -5.65
N SER A 79 19.00 9.04 -5.49
CA SER A 79 18.27 8.60 -4.29
C SER A 79 18.23 7.08 -4.22
N ASN A 80 18.48 6.52 -3.04
CA ASN A 80 18.29 5.09 -2.77
C ASN A 80 16.81 4.70 -2.55
N ASN A 81 15.91 5.69 -2.47
CA ASN A 81 14.47 5.51 -2.43
C ASN A 81 13.79 6.47 -3.43
N PRO A 82 13.87 6.19 -4.74
CA PRO A 82 13.36 7.10 -5.77
C PRO A 82 11.86 6.86 -6.06
N THR A 83 11.02 6.87 -5.02
CA THR A 83 9.58 6.54 -5.09
C THR A 83 8.67 7.76 -5.13
N HIS A 84 9.22 8.98 -5.17
CA HIS A 84 8.46 10.22 -5.16
C HIS A 84 9.09 11.25 -6.09
N GLY A 85 8.26 12.15 -6.62
CA GLY A 85 8.68 13.18 -7.56
C GLY A 85 8.63 12.70 -9.00
N VAL A 86 9.58 13.15 -9.80
CA VAL A 86 9.64 12.84 -11.24
C VAL A 86 11.01 12.31 -11.62
N SER A 87 11.05 11.45 -12.62
CA SER A 87 12.31 10.95 -13.18
C SER A 87 13.09 12.06 -13.88
N ALA A 88 14.42 12.03 -13.74
CA ALA A 88 15.32 12.88 -14.54
C ALA A 88 15.38 12.44 -16.01
N GLY A 89 14.84 11.26 -16.32
CA GLY A 89 14.85 10.66 -17.64
C GLY A 89 16.14 9.90 -17.92
N CYS A 90 16.02 8.78 -18.61
CA CYS A 90 17.14 7.95 -19.03
C CYS A 90 16.73 6.99 -20.14
N THR A 91 17.72 6.47 -20.87
CA THR A 91 17.53 5.44 -21.88
C THR A 91 18.40 4.25 -21.54
N PHE A 92 17.80 3.07 -21.47
CA PHE A 92 18.49 1.80 -21.27
C PHE A 92 18.52 1.00 -22.56
N GLY A 93 19.66 0.37 -22.85
CA GLY A 93 19.87 -0.42 -24.05
C GLY A 93 20.16 0.45 -25.29
N THR A 94 20.24 -0.20 -26.45
CA THR A 94 20.54 0.42 -27.74
C THR A 94 19.62 -0.11 -28.84
N GLY A 95 19.35 0.70 -29.87
CA GLY A 95 18.55 0.26 -31.01
C GLY A 95 17.07 0.10 -30.70
N THR A 96 16.40 -0.83 -31.38
CA THR A 96 14.93 -1.02 -31.30
C THR A 96 14.46 -1.62 -29.96
N SER A 97 15.36 -2.16 -29.15
CA SER A 97 15.08 -2.68 -27.81
C SER A 97 15.34 -1.66 -26.70
N ALA A 98 15.76 -0.44 -27.05
CA ALA A 98 16.01 0.59 -26.05
C ALA A 98 14.70 1.06 -25.41
N ILE A 99 14.66 1.08 -24.08
CA ILE A 99 13.53 1.62 -23.33
C ILE A 99 13.95 2.99 -22.77
N THR A 100 13.16 4.00 -23.07
CA THR A 100 13.37 5.37 -22.58
C THR A 100 12.31 5.71 -21.55
N VAL A 101 12.76 6.12 -20.37
CA VAL A 101 11.94 6.81 -19.38
C VAL A 101 12.10 8.29 -19.64
N ALA A 102 11.00 8.97 -19.97
CA ALA A 102 11.03 10.38 -20.28
C ALA A 102 11.35 11.21 -19.01
N ALA A 103 12.10 12.30 -19.18
CA ALA A 103 12.24 13.28 -18.12
C ALA A 103 10.86 13.83 -17.75
N GLY A 104 10.60 13.96 -16.44
CA GLY A 104 9.30 14.39 -15.95
C GLY A 104 8.27 13.27 -15.74
N THR A 105 8.60 12.01 -16.05
CA THR A 105 7.72 10.87 -15.72
C THR A 105 7.49 10.81 -14.20
N LEU A 106 6.22 10.87 -13.78
CA LEU A 106 5.82 10.82 -12.38
C LEU A 106 6.08 9.42 -11.79
N VAL A 107 6.74 9.39 -10.62
CA VAL A 107 6.97 8.17 -9.85
C VAL A 107 6.16 8.17 -8.55
N GLY A 108 6.03 7.01 -7.90
CA GLY A 108 5.11 6.81 -6.78
C GLY A 108 3.67 6.57 -7.23
N THR A 109 3.49 6.14 -8.48
CA THR A 109 2.18 5.80 -9.05
C THR A 109 2.00 4.29 -9.15
N PRO A 110 0.77 3.77 -9.32
CA PRO A 110 0.55 2.33 -9.49
C PRO A 110 1.23 1.73 -10.73
N SER A 111 1.47 2.52 -11.79
CA SER A 111 2.15 2.02 -12.99
C SER A 111 3.68 2.19 -12.91
N HIS A 112 4.15 3.17 -12.14
CA HIS A 112 5.57 3.51 -11.99
C HIS A 112 5.83 3.90 -10.53
N TRP A 113 6.06 2.91 -9.67
CA TRP A 113 6.26 3.16 -8.24
C TRP A 113 7.61 3.80 -7.93
N PHE A 114 8.66 3.46 -8.68
CA PHE A 114 10.01 3.99 -8.50
C PHE A 114 10.68 4.36 -9.81
N ASP A 115 11.63 5.30 -9.76
CA ASP A 115 12.43 5.69 -10.91
C ASP A 115 13.52 4.65 -11.20
N PRO A 116 13.51 3.98 -12.37
CA PRO A 116 14.58 3.05 -12.72
C PRO A 116 15.89 3.78 -13.04
N CYS A 117 15.84 5.08 -13.38
CA CYS A 117 17.02 5.87 -13.73
C CYS A 117 17.99 6.09 -12.56
N ALA A 118 17.57 5.79 -11.33
CA ALA A 118 18.45 5.78 -10.17
C ALA A 118 19.40 4.57 -10.14
N PHE A 119 19.21 3.58 -11.02
CA PHE A 119 19.93 2.32 -11.00
C PHE A 119 20.60 2.04 -12.34
N VAL A 120 21.70 1.29 -12.29
CA VAL A 120 22.35 0.71 -13.48
C VAL A 120 22.64 -0.77 -13.25
N PRO A 121 22.63 -1.59 -14.31
CA PRO A 121 23.03 -2.98 -14.18
C PRO A 121 24.49 -3.04 -13.72
N GLN A 122 24.76 -3.87 -12.72
CA GLN A 122 26.13 -4.11 -12.28
C GLN A 122 26.93 -4.86 -13.36
N PRO A 123 28.25 -4.66 -13.44
CA PRO A 123 29.11 -5.43 -14.35
C PRO A 123 28.96 -6.94 -14.14
N LEU A 124 29.08 -7.72 -15.22
CA LEU A 124 29.06 -9.18 -15.13
C LEU A 124 30.21 -9.68 -14.25
N GLY A 125 29.93 -10.69 -13.43
CA GLY A 125 30.88 -11.23 -12.44
C GLY A 125 31.00 -10.40 -11.16
N THR A 126 30.15 -9.38 -10.96
CA THR A 126 30.17 -8.53 -9.75
C THR A 126 28.83 -8.50 -9.05
N PHE A 127 28.86 -8.25 -7.73
CA PHE A 127 27.66 -7.95 -6.95
C PHE A 127 27.31 -6.46 -7.07
N GLY A 128 26.01 -6.15 -7.12
CA GLY A 128 25.56 -4.76 -7.08
C GLY A 128 25.74 -4.11 -5.71
N ASN A 129 25.89 -2.78 -5.73
CA ASN A 129 26.12 -1.98 -4.53
C ASN A 129 24.84 -1.43 -3.87
N LEU A 130 23.65 -1.59 -4.48
CA LEU A 130 22.41 -1.09 -3.89
C LEU A 130 22.15 -1.77 -2.54
N GLY A 131 21.87 -0.98 -1.50
CA GLY A 131 21.51 -1.51 -0.19
C GLY A 131 20.21 -2.35 -0.23
N ARG A 132 20.20 -3.47 0.51
CA ARG A 132 18.97 -4.24 0.76
C ARG A 132 17.92 -3.35 1.42
N ASN A 133 16.66 -3.46 1.01
CA ASN A 133 15.52 -2.81 1.64
C ASN A 133 15.71 -1.29 1.77
N THR A 134 16.03 -0.66 0.66
CA THR A 134 16.25 0.79 0.56
C THR A 134 15.02 1.52 0.03
N LEU A 135 14.24 0.91 -0.87
CA LEU A 135 13.01 1.48 -1.39
C LEU A 135 11.85 1.22 -0.43
N ILE A 136 10.93 2.18 -0.30
CA ILE A 136 9.74 2.07 0.54
C ILE A 136 8.50 1.82 -0.33
N GLY A 137 7.72 0.80 0.01
CA GLY A 137 6.46 0.49 -0.67
C GLY A 137 5.35 1.52 -0.38
N PRO A 138 4.17 1.36 -0.99
CA PRO A 138 3.01 2.18 -0.68
C PRO A 138 2.61 2.04 0.79
N GLY A 139 2.16 3.14 1.39
CA GLY A 139 1.55 3.14 2.71
C GLY A 139 0.12 2.63 2.69
N ARG A 140 -0.41 2.40 3.89
CA ARG A 140 -1.82 2.07 4.13
C ARG A 140 -2.53 3.26 4.79
N SER A 141 -3.71 3.60 4.29
CA SER A 141 -4.63 4.58 4.85
C SER A 141 -6.06 4.07 4.71
N THR A 142 -6.59 3.48 5.78
CA THR A 142 -7.96 2.96 5.82
C THR A 142 -8.75 3.65 6.92
N ILE A 143 -10.01 3.99 6.62
CA ILE A 143 -10.98 4.45 7.62
C ILE A 143 -12.16 3.49 7.56
N ASP A 144 -12.42 2.83 8.67
CA ASP A 144 -13.58 1.98 8.88
C ASP A 144 -14.59 2.73 9.75
N PHE A 145 -15.88 2.54 9.48
CA PHE A 145 -16.95 3.31 10.11
C PHE A 145 -18.07 2.40 10.58
N LEU A 146 -18.69 2.79 11.68
CA LEU A 146 -19.73 2.06 12.38
C LEU A 146 -20.87 3.01 12.72
N VAL A 147 -22.10 2.56 12.48
CA VAL A 147 -23.31 3.17 13.04
C VAL A 147 -24.10 2.12 13.79
N ASN A 148 -24.34 2.38 15.06
CA ASN A 148 -25.22 1.59 15.92
C ASN A 148 -26.47 2.40 16.22
N LYS A 149 -27.61 1.72 16.18
CA LYS A 149 -28.90 2.27 16.57
C LYS A 149 -29.57 1.33 17.55
N HIS A 150 -29.84 1.85 18.74
CA HIS A 150 -30.55 1.15 19.80
C HIS A 150 -32.02 1.57 19.79
N PHE A 151 -32.91 0.61 19.58
CA PHE A 151 -34.35 0.77 19.71
C PHE A 151 -34.81 0.07 20.99
N ARG A 152 -35.07 0.85 22.05
CA ARG A 152 -35.71 0.30 23.25
C ARG A 152 -37.19 0.04 22.95
N ILE A 153 -37.64 -1.19 23.14
CA ILE A 153 -39.03 -1.62 22.91
C ILE A 153 -39.78 -1.68 24.24
N SER A 154 -39.14 -2.21 25.27
CA SER A 154 -39.63 -2.18 26.66
C SER A 154 -38.45 -2.08 27.62
N GLU A 155 -38.70 -2.16 28.93
CA GLU A 155 -37.65 -2.14 29.96
C GLU A 155 -36.68 -3.33 29.87
N LYS A 156 -37.13 -4.44 29.27
CA LYS A 156 -36.33 -5.67 29.14
C LYS A 156 -35.98 -6.01 27.69
N ARG A 157 -36.59 -5.32 26.70
CA ARG A 157 -36.45 -5.66 25.28
C ARG A 157 -35.82 -4.53 24.48
N GLU A 158 -34.80 -4.87 23.70
CA GLU A 158 -34.07 -3.94 22.85
C GLU A 158 -33.77 -4.55 21.48
N LEU A 159 -33.89 -3.76 20.43
CA LEU A 159 -33.44 -4.10 19.08
C LEU A 159 -32.25 -3.21 18.72
N GLN A 160 -31.13 -3.82 18.36
CA GLN A 160 -29.92 -3.14 17.91
C GLN A 160 -29.76 -3.34 16.41
N PHE A 161 -29.72 -2.24 15.67
CA PHE A 161 -29.35 -2.23 14.26
C PHE A 161 -27.93 -1.67 14.11
N ARG A 162 -27.06 -2.42 13.45
CA ARG A 162 -25.66 -2.09 13.26
C ARG A 162 -25.35 -2.04 11.78
N THR A 163 -24.70 -0.97 11.34
CA THR A 163 -24.12 -0.84 10.00
C THR A 163 -22.62 -0.67 10.13
N GLU A 164 -21.85 -1.50 9.45
CA GLU A 164 -20.40 -1.39 9.36
C GLU A 164 -20.00 -1.09 7.92
N VAL A 165 -19.11 -0.12 7.74
CA VAL A 165 -18.54 0.25 6.45
C VAL A 165 -17.03 0.17 6.56
N TYR A 166 -16.47 -0.90 6.01
CA TYR A 166 -15.02 -1.07 5.89
C TYR A 166 -14.53 -0.26 4.69
N ASN A 167 -13.40 0.44 4.85
CA ASN A 167 -12.86 1.34 3.84
C ASN A 167 -13.91 2.35 3.34
N ILE A 168 -14.46 3.18 4.23
CA ILE A 168 -15.53 4.14 3.90
C ILE A 168 -15.12 5.10 2.78
N LEU A 169 -13.84 5.42 2.64
CA LEU A 169 -13.33 6.28 1.55
C LEU A 169 -13.13 5.52 0.23
N ASN A 170 -13.25 4.19 0.22
CA ASN A 170 -12.91 3.32 -0.91
C ASN A 170 -11.50 3.60 -1.46
N HIS A 171 -10.55 3.89 -0.57
CA HIS A 171 -9.17 4.19 -0.93
C HIS A 171 -8.43 2.87 -1.22
N PRO A 172 -7.79 2.70 -2.40
CA PRO A 172 -6.99 1.53 -2.69
C PRO A 172 -5.68 1.54 -1.89
N ASN A 173 -5.42 0.50 -1.11
CA ASN A 173 -4.16 0.33 -0.39
C ASN A 173 -3.29 -0.67 -1.14
N PHE A 174 -2.35 -0.20 -1.94
CA PHE A 174 -1.51 -1.05 -2.77
C PHE A 174 -0.48 -1.83 -1.93
N GLU A 175 -0.15 -3.03 -2.39
CA GLU A 175 1.01 -3.78 -1.92
C GLU A 175 2.30 -3.23 -2.57
N ALA A 176 3.45 -3.45 -1.93
CA ALA A 176 4.74 -3.21 -2.59
C ALA A 176 4.86 -4.06 -3.88
N PRO A 177 5.68 -3.65 -4.86
CA PRO A 177 5.87 -4.43 -6.09
C PRO A 177 6.28 -5.88 -5.76
N ASN A 178 5.56 -6.84 -6.33
CA ASN A 178 5.89 -8.26 -6.18
C ASN A 178 7.23 -8.59 -6.87
N ILE A 179 7.70 -9.83 -6.76
CA ILE A 179 9.00 -10.24 -7.32
C ILE A 179 9.15 -9.97 -8.82
N ASN A 180 8.06 -10.01 -9.60
CA ASN A 180 8.12 -9.77 -11.04
C ASN A 180 8.28 -8.28 -11.37
N PHE A 181 7.77 -7.40 -10.51
CA PHE A 181 7.74 -5.95 -10.75
C PHE A 181 8.79 -5.17 -9.95
N ARG A 182 9.37 -5.75 -8.90
CA ARG A 182 10.60 -5.20 -8.28
C ARG A 182 11.87 -5.55 -9.06
N ARG A 183 11.77 -6.40 -10.08
CA ARG A 183 12.86 -6.72 -10.99
C ARG A 183 13.04 -5.60 -12.01
N ILE A 184 14.28 -5.12 -12.17
CA ILE A 184 14.58 -3.95 -12.99
C ILE A 184 15.34 -4.28 -14.27
N PHE A 185 16.39 -5.11 -14.23
CA PHE A 185 17.17 -5.47 -15.41
C PHE A 185 17.14 -6.97 -15.71
N ASP A 186 17.22 -7.30 -17.00
CA ASP A 186 17.43 -8.67 -17.47
C ASP A 186 18.90 -9.13 -17.34
N GLY A 187 19.17 -10.38 -17.75
CA GLY A 187 20.53 -10.95 -17.75
C GLY A 187 21.53 -10.20 -18.66
N SER A 188 21.04 -9.51 -19.68
CA SER A 188 21.84 -8.70 -20.60
C SER A 188 22.02 -7.26 -20.10
N GLY A 189 21.25 -6.83 -19.10
CA GLY A 189 21.29 -5.48 -18.53
C GLY A 189 20.29 -4.52 -19.15
N ASN A 190 19.33 -5.01 -19.95
CA ASN A 190 18.24 -4.19 -20.47
C ASN A 190 17.17 -3.99 -19.39
N LEU A 191 16.50 -2.84 -19.42
CA LEU A 191 15.38 -2.56 -18.52
C LEU A 191 14.20 -3.49 -18.84
N LEU A 192 13.53 -3.98 -17.80
CA LEU A 192 12.31 -4.78 -17.95
C LEU A 192 11.09 -3.85 -18.10
N PRO A 193 10.22 -3.99 -19.12
CA PRO A 193 9.11 -3.05 -19.34
C PRO A 193 8.04 -3.05 -18.23
N THR A 194 8.08 -4.03 -17.33
CA THR A 194 7.11 -4.21 -16.24
C THR A 194 7.62 -3.70 -14.89
N PHE A 195 8.79 -3.08 -14.82
CA PHE A 195 9.35 -2.60 -13.55
C PHE A 195 8.35 -1.67 -12.83
N GLY A 196 8.37 -1.68 -11.49
CA GLY A 196 7.68 -0.68 -10.68
C GLY A 196 6.15 -0.74 -10.69
N GLN A 197 5.53 -1.74 -11.31
CA GLN A 197 4.07 -1.87 -11.34
C GLN A 197 3.50 -2.43 -10.02
N LEU A 198 2.39 -1.84 -9.57
CA LEU A 198 1.61 -2.27 -8.41
C LEU A 198 0.32 -2.91 -8.88
N THR A 199 0.22 -4.24 -8.79
CA THR A 199 -0.93 -4.99 -9.31
C THR A 199 -1.86 -5.51 -8.21
N ASN A 200 -1.43 -5.44 -6.95
CA ASN A 200 -2.13 -6.03 -5.82
C ASN A 200 -2.47 -4.95 -4.78
N THR A 201 -3.54 -5.19 -4.03
CA THR A 201 -3.90 -4.41 -2.85
C THR A 201 -3.80 -5.25 -1.58
N THR A 202 -3.44 -4.61 -0.47
CA THR A 202 -3.38 -5.21 0.87
C THR A 202 -4.72 -5.15 1.61
N SER A 203 -5.67 -4.39 1.08
CA SER A 203 -7.04 -4.29 1.60
C SER A 203 -8.07 -4.58 0.49
N THR A 204 -9.29 -4.89 0.91
CA THR A 204 -10.44 -4.96 0.02
C THR A 204 -10.95 -3.56 -0.34
N SER A 205 -11.76 -3.50 -1.40
CA SER A 205 -12.63 -2.35 -1.69
C SER A 205 -13.67 -2.17 -0.59
N ARG A 206 -14.42 -1.07 -0.63
CA ARG A 206 -15.47 -0.80 0.37
C ARG A 206 -16.42 -1.98 0.56
N GLN A 207 -16.60 -2.40 1.80
CA GLN A 207 -17.58 -3.43 2.18
C GLN A 207 -18.57 -2.84 3.17
N ILE A 208 -19.86 -3.11 2.97
CA ILE A 208 -20.94 -2.66 3.84
C ILE A 208 -21.64 -3.88 4.40
N GLN A 209 -21.77 -3.93 5.73
CA GLN A 209 -22.42 -5.03 6.44
C GLN A 209 -23.53 -4.46 7.33
N PHE A 210 -24.62 -5.21 7.41
CA PHE A 210 -25.76 -4.88 8.25
C PHE A 210 -25.96 -6.01 9.26
N GLY A 211 -26.23 -5.65 10.51
CA GLY A 211 -26.52 -6.57 11.59
C GLY A 211 -27.78 -6.14 12.35
N LEU A 212 -28.58 -7.13 12.73
CA LEU A 212 -29.74 -6.92 13.58
C LEU A 212 -29.66 -7.88 14.77
N LYS A 213 -29.76 -7.35 15.98
CA LYS A 213 -29.73 -8.13 17.22
C LYS A 213 -30.93 -7.78 18.08
N PHE A 214 -31.68 -8.79 18.50
CA PHE A 214 -32.77 -8.64 19.46
C PHE A 214 -32.32 -9.14 20.84
N ILE A 215 -32.60 -8.37 21.88
CA ILE A 215 -32.25 -8.62 23.28
C ILE A 215 -33.56 -8.67 24.06
N PHE A 216 -33.74 -9.69 24.90
CA PHE A 216 -34.98 -10.02 25.61
C PHE A 216 -34.78 -10.34 27.09
#